data_AF-A0AAV0NHT0-F1
#
_entry.id   AF-A0AAV0NHT0-F1
#
_cell.length_a   1.000
_cell.length_b   1.000
_cell.length_c   1.000
_cell.angle_alpha   90.00
_cell.angle_beta   90.00
_cell.angle_gamma   90.00
#
_symmetry.space_group_name_H-M   'P 1'
#
loop_
_entity.id
_entity.type
_entity.pdbx_description
1 polymer ?
#
loop_
_entity_poly.entity_id
_entity_poly.type
_entity_poly.pdbx_seq_one_letter_code
_entity_poly.pdbx_strand_id
1 'polypeptide(L)' 'MTILLQDHVGGLQVLHQDQWVDITPLPGSLVINIGDLLQVIC' A
#
# COMPACT_ATOMS: atom_id res chain seq x y z
N MET A 1 0.13 5.68 10.32
CA MET A 1 1.20 5.45 9.33
C MET A 1 1.72 4.05 9.55
N THR A 2 1.71 3.23 8.52
CA THR A 2 2.18 1.84 8.56
C THR A 2 3.20 1.66 7.45
N ILE A 3 4.33 1.02 7.77
CA ILE A 3 5.42 0.74 6.84
C ILE A 3 5.49 -0.77 6.67
N LEU A 4 5.47 -1.25 5.43
CA LEU A 4 5.48 -2.67 5.11
C LEU A 4 6.58 -2.99 4.10
N LEU A 5 7.46 -3.93 4.46
CA LEU A 5 8.44 -4.52 3.56
C LEU A 5 7.81 -5.74 2.91
N GLN A 6 7.61 -5.70 1.59
CA GLN A 6 7.09 -6.83 0.83
C GLN A 6 8.23 -7.76 0.40
N ASP A 7 7.97 -9.06 0.47
CA ASP A 7 8.77 -10.05 -0.22
C ASP A 7 8.40 -10.10 -1.72
N HIS A 8 9.04 -10.99 -2.47
CA HIS A 8 8.86 -11.10 -3.91
C HIS A 8 7.61 -11.90 -4.33
N VAL A 9 6.77 -12.31 -3.37
CA VAL A 9 5.65 -13.24 -3.61
C VAL A 9 4.39 -12.49 -4.07
N GLY A 10 4.25 -11.20 -3.76
CA GLY A 10 3.10 -10.40 -4.17
C GLY A 10 1.83 -10.68 -3.36
N GLY A 11 0.67 -10.25 -3.87
CA GLY A 11 -0.64 -10.48 -3.23
C GLY A 11 -1.19 -9.30 -2.41
N LEU A 12 -0.51 -8.16 -2.39
CA LEU A 12 -1.07 -6.93 -1.82
C LEU A 12 -2.01 -6.27 -2.82
N GLN A 13 -3.22 -5.97 -2.35
CA GLN A 13 -4.23 -5.27 -3.12
C GLN A 13 -4.64 -3.99 -2.40
N VAL A 14 -4.92 -2.95 -3.16
CA VAL A 14 -5.43 -1.67 -2.64
C VAL A 14 -6.82 -1.44 -3.24
N LEU A 15 -7.77 -1.04 -2.39
CA LEU A 15 -9.08 -0.60 -2.85
C LEU A 15 -8.97 0.86 -3.31
N HIS A 16 -9.18 1.09 -4.60
CA HIS A 16 -9.16 2.42 -5.21
C HIS A 16 -10.41 2.57 -6.09
N GLN A 17 -11.24 3.58 -5.81
CA GLN A 17 -12.48 3.84 -6.57
C GLN A 17 -13.38 2.59 -6.69
N ASP A 18 -13.59 1.90 -5.56
CA ASP A 18 -14.38 0.65 -5.47
C ASP A 18 -13.85 -0.52 -6.32
N GLN A 19 -12.59 -0.43 -6.77
CA GLN A 19 -11.92 -1.49 -7.51
C GLN A 19 -10.67 -1.95 -6.74
N TRP A 20 -10.49 -3.27 -6.69
CA TRP A 20 -9.26 -3.85 -6.16
C TRP A 20 -8.18 -3.78 -7.22
N VAL A 21 -7.08 -3.13 -6.88
CA VAL A 21 -5.90 -2.98 -7.74
C VAL A 21 -4.74 -3.73 -7.11
N ASP A 22 -4.11 -4.62 -7.88
CA ASP A 22 -2.93 -5.35 -7.46
C ASP A 22 -1.70 -4.45 -7.45
N ILE A 23 -0.94 -4.51 -6.36
CA ILE A 23 0.36 -3.84 -6.25
C ILE A 23 1.44 -4.84 -6.63
N THR A 24 2.16 -4.54 -7.72
CA THR A 24 3.32 -5.33 -8.12
C THR A 24 4.49 -5.02 -7.17
N PRO A 25 5.06 -6.02 -6.46
CA PRO A 25 6.21 -5.79 -5.60
C PRO A 25 7.39 -5.31 -6.44
N LEU A 26 7.90 -4.12 -6.15
CA LEU A 26 9.14 -3.64 -6.73
C LEU A 26 10.31 -3.98 -5.78
N PRO A 27 11.35 -4.68 -6.24
CA PRO A 27 12.51 -5.01 -5.41
C PRO A 27 13.13 -3.75 -4.79
N GLY A 28 13.32 -3.77 -3.47
CA GLY A 28 13.88 -2.62 -2.72
C GLY A 28 12.89 -1.47 -2.47
N SER A 29 11.62 -1.62 -2.82
CA SER A 29 10.58 -0.65 -2.49
C SER A 29 9.97 -0.87 -1.11
N LEU A 30 9.38 0.20 -0.56
CA LEU A 30 8.69 0.21 0.72
C LEU A 30 7.24 0.63 0.49
N VAL A 31 6.29 -0.14 1.01
CA VAL A 31 4.89 0.24 0.97
C VAL A 31 4.58 1.06 2.23
N ILE A 32 4.04 2.25 2.03
CA ILE A 32 3.62 3.13 3.11
C ILE A 32 2.10 3.27 3.03
N ASN A 33 1.39 2.80 4.05
CA ASN A 33 -0.03 3.06 4.22
C ASN A 33 -0.21 4.26 5.17
N ILE A 34 -0.86 5.30 4.66
CA ILE A 34 -1.23 6.48 5.43
C ILE A 34 -2.69 6.28 5.86
N GLY A 35 -2.91 6.06 7.15
CA GLY A 35 -4.27 5.88 7.69
C GLY A 35 -5.03 7.19 7.88
N ASP A 36 -6.32 7.07 8.20
CA ASP A 36 -7.30 8.17 8.26
C ASP A 36 -6.85 9.42 9.03
N LEU A 37 -6.11 9.25 10.13
CA LEU A 37 -5.63 10.36 10.97
C LEU A 37 -4.69 11.33 10.22
N LEU A 38 -3.90 10.84 9.26
CA LEU A 38 -3.03 11.68 8.45
C LEU A 38 -3.73 12.18 7.17
N GLN A 39 -4.72 11.43 6.66
CA GLN A 39 -5.53 11.86 5.51
C GLN A 39 -6.37 13.10 5.82
N VAL A 40 -6.81 13.28 7.07
CA VAL A 40 -7.59 14.45 7.52
C VAL A 40 -6.75 15.74 7.63
N ILE A 41 -5.42 15.63 7.66
CA ILE A 41 -4.51 16.77 7.86
C ILE A 41 -4.01 17.35 6.52
N CYS A 42 -4.23 16.67 5.39
CA CYS A 42 -3.78 17.08 4.05
C CYS A 42 -4.89 17.70 3.19
#